data_AF-A0A7H1BDN7-F1
#
_entry.id   AF-A0A7H1BDN7-F1
#
_cell.length_a   1.000
_cell.length_b   1.000
_cell.length_c   1.000
_cell.angle_alpha   90.00
_cell.angle_beta   90.00
_cell.angle_gamma   90.00
#
_symmetry.space_group_name_H-M   'P 1'
#
loop_
_entity.id
_entity.type
_entity.pdbx_description
1 polymer ?
#
loop_
_entity_poly.entity_id
_entity_poly.type
_entity_poly.pdbx_seq_one_letter_code
_entity_poly.pdbx_strand_id
1 'polypeptide(L)'
;MARPKHPGHPAHSPYPTHPTPPTPPGPHYLPPPPSPDAPAETLGAGDPDSRTAAERWAALTPRTRRTLTAGLALGAAVTALLLLRPPHPDPAAASSPYPTQTTYLHYQGRGPAKHTYRFLLRVESGSPVTVSRLRLPFAEFGTRTTPRLPLTVNAGDTAPLTVEIRVRHCPSPPRTIDLPHLDLTLRNQRALQQHSFLFGGAFPHALARELSTACPAEHPGTNPSPR
;
A
#
# COMPACT_ATOMS: atom_id res chain seq x y z
N MET A 1 -3.61 65.22 -8.89
CA MET A 1 -4.45 65.11 -10.11
C MET A 1 -3.70 64.21 -11.07
N ALA A 2 -4.14 63.09 -11.62
CA ALA A 2 -5.44 62.41 -11.66
C ALA A 2 -5.19 60.89 -11.81
N ARG A 3 -6.09 60.07 -11.25
CA ARG A 3 -6.16 58.61 -11.47
C ARG A 3 -6.81 58.31 -12.82
N PRO A 4 -6.43 57.23 -13.52
CA PRO A 4 -7.32 56.54 -14.44
C PRO A 4 -8.05 55.38 -13.74
N LYS A 5 -9.23 55.13 -14.26
CA LYS A 5 -10.39 54.43 -13.70
C LYS A 5 -10.53 53.08 -14.41
N HIS A 6 -10.67 51.98 -13.66
CA HIS A 6 -11.10 50.68 -14.19
C HIS A 6 -12.49 50.76 -14.81
N PRO A 7 -12.80 49.89 -15.79
CA PRO A 7 -13.87 48.93 -15.53
C PRO A 7 -13.69 47.55 -16.23
N GLY A 8 -14.30 46.51 -15.64
CA GLY A 8 -14.84 45.38 -16.42
C GLY A 8 -14.37 43.98 -16.05
N HIS A 9 -14.80 43.46 -14.89
CA HIS A 9 -15.08 42.02 -14.76
C HIS A 9 -16.54 41.76 -15.15
N PRO A 10 -16.80 40.67 -15.89
CA PRO A 10 -17.63 39.58 -15.36
C PRO A 10 -16.90 38.24 -15.51
N ALA A 11 -16.74 37.46 -14.44
CA ALA A 11 -17.66 36.40 -14.02
C ALA A 11 -17.85 35.31 -15.09
N HIS A 12 -17.26 34.13 -14.87
CA HIS A 12 -17.88 32.80 -15.04
C HIS A 12 -16.85 31.70 -14.78
N SER A 13 -16.84 31.17 -13.56
CA SER A 13 -16.65 29.74 -13.33
C SER A 13 -17.61 29.37 -12.20
N PRO A 14 -18.62 28.54 -12.49
CA PRO A 14 -18.64 27.26 -11.80
C PRO A 14 -19.26 26.17 -12.70
N TYR A 15 -18.46 25.20 -13.12
CA TYR A 15 -19.02 23.89 -13.45
C TYR A 15 -18.77 22.96 -12.26
N PRO A 16 -19.77 22.69 -11.41
CA PRO A 16 -19.77 21.46 -10.66
C PRO A 16 -20.01 20.33 -11.66
N THR A 17 -19.06 19.40 -11.76
CA THR A 17 -19.30 18.09 -12.36
C THR A 17 -20.47 17.44 -11.63
N HIS A 18 -21.59 17.26 -12.32
CA HIS A 18 -22.72 16.49 -11.82
C HIS A 18 -22.24 15.11 -11.33
N PRO A 19 -22.59 14.66 -10.12
CA PRO A 19 -22.47 13.26 -9.77
C PRO A 19 -23.42 12.46 -10.66
N THR A 20 -22.87 11.46 -11.34
CA THR A 20 -23.61 10.48 -12.10
C THR A 20 -24.64 9.82 -11.17
N PRO A 21 -25.93 9.69 -11.56
CA PRO A 21 -26.89 8.97 -10.75
C PRO A 21 -26.45 7.50 -10.61
N PRO A 22 -26.63 6.88 -9.43
CA PRO A 22 -26.35 5.47 -9.25
C PRO A 22 -27.22 4.65 -10.20
N THR A 23 -26.60 3.71 -10.90
CA THR A 23 -27.27 2.69 -11.69
C THR A 23 -28.33 2.00 -10.83
N PRO A 24 -29.59 1.87 -11.28
CA PRO A 24 -30.59 1.14 -10.54
C PRO A 24 -30.13 -0.32 -10.34
N PRO A 25 -30.36 -0.92 -9.16
CA PRO A 25 -30.07 -2.33 -8.96
C PRO A 25 -30.87 -3.15 -9.98
N GLY A 26 -30.16 -4.00 -10.73
CA GLY A 26 -30.81 -4.96 -11.63
C GLY A 26 -31.81 -5.83 -10.86
N PRO A 27 -32.84 -6.36 -11.53
CA PRO A 27 -33.83 -7.20 -10.87
C PRO A 27 -33.14 -8.38 -10.18
N HIS A 28 -33.38 -8.52 -8.88
CA HIS A 28 -32.99 -9.69 -8.12
C HIS A 28 -33.62 -10.91 -8.79
N TYR A 29 -32.78 -11.73 -9.42
CA TYR A 29 -33.17 -13.04 -9.91
C TYR A 29 -33.43 -13.93 -8.68
N LEU A 30 -34.69 -14.00 -8.25
CA LEU A 30 -35.09 -15.07 -7.35
C LEU A 30 -35.04 -16.38 -8.14
N PRO A 31 -34.30 -17.40 -7.69
CA PRO A 31 -34.47 -18.74 -8.23
C PRO A 31 -35.92 -19.18 -7.99
N PRO A 32 -36.57 -19.84 -8.97
CA PRO A 32 -37.92 -20.36 -8.79
C PRO A 32 -37.95 -21.34 -7.61
N PRO A 33 -39.07 -21.39 -6.85
CA PRO A 33 -39.22 -22.39 -5.81
C PRO A 33 -39.14 -23.80 -6.42
N PRO A 34 -38.53 -24.77 -5.72
CA PRO A 34 -38.46 -26.15 -6.20
C PRO A 34 -39.88 -26.71 -6.37
N SER A 35 -40.16 -27.27 -7.56
CA SER A 35 -41.42 -27.94 -7.85
C SER A 35 -41.65 -29.10 -6.85
N PRO A 36 -42.89 -29.30 -6.35
CA PRO A 36 -43.22 -30.36 -5.39
C PRO A 36 -43.12 -31.79 -5.93
N ASP A 37 -42.87 -31.98 -7.23
CA ASP A 37 -43.04 -33.26 -7.92
C ASP A 37 -41.72 -33.90 -8.38
N ALA A 38 -40.59 -33.58 -7.73
CA ALA A 38 -39.37 -34.36 -7.93
C ALA A 38 -39.45 -35.63 -7.06
N PRO A 39 -39.66 -36.84 -7.62
CA PRO A 39 -39.51 -38.05 -6.84
C PRO A 39 -38.07 -38.14 -6.38
N ALA A 40 -37.88 -38.21 -5.06
CA ALA A 40 -36.61 -38.52 -4.46
C ALA A 40 -36.16 -39.89 -4.98
N GLU A 41 -35.19 -39.91 -5.88
CA GLU A 41 -34.41 -41.12 -6.18
C GLU A 41 -33.60 -41.49 -4.94
N THR A 42 -34.25 -42.19 -4.02
CA THR A 42 -33.59 -42.97 -2.98
C THR A 42 -32.87 -44.13 -3.65
N LEU A 43 -31.57 -43.97 -3.87
CA LEU A 43 -30.63 -45.07 -4.11
C LEU A 43 -30.52 -45.93 -2.83
N GLY A 44 -31.54 -46.76 -2.61
CA GLY A 44 -31.51 -47.82 -1.62
C GLY A 44 -30.88 -49.08 -2.21
N ALA A 45 -29.55 -49.11 -2.31
CA ALA A 45 -28.83 -50.36 -2.49
C ALA A 45 -28.93 -51.17 -1.19
N GLY A 46 -29.94 -52.04 -1.11
CA GLY A 46 -30.11 -53.00 -0.02
C GLY A 46 -29.04 -54.07 -0.09
N ASP A 47 -28.01 -53.93 0.73
CA ASP A 47 -27.06 -54.99 1.04
C ASP A 47 -27.70 -55.97 2.04
N PRO A 48 -27.74 -57.29 1.78
CA PRO A 48 -28.39 -58.27 2.65
C PRO A 48 -27.72 -58.49 4.02
N ASP A 49 -26.68 -57.73 4.38
CA ASP A 49 -25.98 -57.82 5.68
C ASP A 49 -26.32 -56.68 6.67
N SER A 50 -27.50 -56.07 6.49
CA SER A 50 -28.00 -54.98 7.34
C SER A 50 -28.57 -55.49 8.68
N ARG A 51 -27.77 -56.23 9.45
CA ARG A 51 -27.98 -56.27 10.92
C ARG A 51 -28.06 -54.84 11.40
N THR A 52 -29.17 -54.48 12.04
CA THR A 52 -29.39 -53.11 12.50
C THR A 52 -28.24 -52.72 13.43
N ALA A 53 -27.84 -51.45 13.42
CA ALA A 53 -26.80 -50.99 14.34
C ALA A 53 -27.14 -51.40 15.78
N ALA A 54 -28.42 -51.35 16.16
CA ALA A 54 -28.95 -51.80 17.43
C ALA A 54 -28.66 -53.30 17.74
N GLU A 55 -28.80 -54.20 16.77
CA GLU A 55 -28.47 -55.62 16.93
C GLU A 55 -26.96 -55.85 17.11
N ARG A 56 -26.13 -55.12 16.36
CA ARG A 56 -24.66 -55.19 16.53
C ARG A 56 -24.24 -54.65 17.89
N TRP A 57 -24.86 -53.58 18.36
CA TRP A 57 -24.68 -53.06 19.71
C TRP A 57 -25.15 -54.07 20.78
N ALA A 58 -26.26 -54.78 20.53
CA ALA A 58 -26.76 -55.82 21.42
C ALA A 58 -25.83 -57.05 21.52
N ALA A 59 -25.11 -57.37 20.45
CA ALA A 59 -24.14 -58.48 20.41
C ALA A 59 -22.81 -58.18 21.15
N LEU A 60 -22.52 -56.91 21.47
CA LEU A 60 -21.29 -56.54 22.17
C LEU A 60 -21.33 -56.93 23.65
N THR A 61 -20.22 -57.48 24.15
CA THR A 61 -20.08 -57.80 25.58
C THR A 61 -20.19 -56.52 26.42
N PRO A 62 -20.68 -56.60 27.67
CA PRO A 62 -20.87 -55.42 28.52
C PRO A 62 -19.58 -54.63 28.78
N ARG A 63 -18.41 -55.28 28.70
CA ARG A 63 -17.11 -54.61 28.78
C ARG A 63 -16.82 -53.77 27.53
N THR A 64 -17.08 -54.31 26.34
CA THR A 64 -16.85 -53.62 25.06
C THR A 64 -17.78 -52.41 24.88
N ARG A 65 -19.01 -52.50 25.39
CA ARG A 65 -19.94 -51.35 25.38
C ARG A 65 -19.42 -50.21 26.25
N ARG A 66 -18.92 -50.49 27.45
CA ARG A 66 -18.37 -49.48 28.37
C ARG A 66 -17.15 -48.77 27.80
N THR A 67 -16.27 -49.50 27.09
CA THR A 67 -15.08 -48.89 26.47
C THR A 67 -15.45 -47.98 25.31
N LEU A 68 -16.43 -48.37 24.49
CA LEU A 68 -16.89 -47.56 23.37
C LEU A 68 -17.63 -46.30 23.82
N THR A 69 -18.50 -46.41 24.83
CA THR A 69 -19.19 -45.22 25.38
C THR A 69 -18.21 -44.26 26.06
N ALA A 70 -17.22 -44.78 26.80
CA ALA A 70 -16.16 -43.96 27.38
C ALA A 70 -15.31 -43.26 26.30
N GLY A 71 -14.95 -43.97 25.23
CA GLY A 71 -14.22 -43.41 24.10
C GLY A 71 -15.00 -42.30 23.37
N LEU A 72 -16.30 -42.51 23.13
CA LEU A 72 -17.16 -41.48 22.53
C LEU A 72 -17.33 -40.26 23.44
N ALA A 73 -17.49 -40.46 24.76
CA ALA A 73 -17.61 -39.36 25.72
C ALA A 73 -16.32 -38.54 25.77
N LEU A 74 -15.15 -39.18 25.77
CA LEU A 74 -13.85 -38.51 25.69
C LEU A 74 -13.68 -37.76 24.37
N GLY A 75 -14.05 -38.37 23.24
CA GLY A 75 -13.98 -37.72 21.93
C GLY A 75 -14.89 -36.48 21.86
N ALA A 76 -16.12 -36.58 22.36
CA ALA A 76 -17.05 -35.45 22.43
C ALA A 76 -16.53 -34.34 23.36
N ALA A 77 -15.95 -34.68 24.50
CA ALA A 77 -15.36 -33.73 25.43
C ALA A 77 -14.16 -32.99 24.82
N VAL A 78 -13.26 -33.69 24.12
CA VAL A 78 -12.11 -33.07 23.44
C VAL A 78 -12.57 -32.16 22.31
N THR A 79 -13.55 -32.60 21.52
CA THR A 79 -14.11 -31.80 20.42
C THR A 79 -14.80 -30.54 20.96
N ALA A 80 -15.58 -30.68 22.04
CA ALA A 80 -16.17 -29.54 22.74
C ALA A 80 -15.08 -28.60 23.28
N LEU A 81 -14.01 -29.12 23.88
CA LEU A 81 -12.91 -28.29 24.38
C LEU A 81 -12.18 -27.51 23.25
N LEU A 82 -12.07 -28.12 22.07
CA LEU A 82 -11.49 -27.47 20.89
C LEU A 82 -12.43 -26.44 20.26
N LEU A 83 -13.74 -26.70 20.23
CA LEU A 83 -14.74 -25.77 19.69
C LEU A 83 -15.08 -24.62 20.65
N LEU A 84 -15.05 -24.86 21.96
CA LEU A 84 -15.27 -23.85 23.00
C LEU A 84 -13.99 -23.11 23.37
N ARG A 85 -12.85 -23.43 22.74
CA ARG A 85 -11.63 -22.64 22.91
C ARG A 85 -11.93 -21.22 22.42
N PRO A 86 -11.91 -20.21 23.30
CA PRO A 86 -12.09 -18.84 22.86
C PRO A 86 -11.03 -18.55 21.79
N PRO A 87 -11.37 -17.89 20.67
CA PRO A 87 -10.36 -17.38 19.77
C PRO A 87 -9.36 -16.61 20.61
N HIS A 88 -8.09 -17.00 20.56
CA HIS A 88 -7.04 -16.23 21.21
C HIS A 88 -7.15 -14.82 20.61
N PRO A 89 -7.42 -13.76 21.40
CA PRO A 89 -7.42 -12.44 20.84
C PRO A 89 -6.00 -12.20 20.33
N ASP A 90 -5.84 -12.17 19.01
CA ASP A 90 -4.57 -11.77 18.41
C ASP A 90 -4.24 -10.38 18.99
N PRO A 91 -3.11 -10.21 19.69
CA PRO A 91 -2.68 -8.88 20.12
C PRO A 91 -2.36 -7.93 18.94
N ALA A 92 -2.60 -8.35 17.69
CA ALA A 92 -2.49 -7.55 16.48
C ALA A 92 -3.42 -6.31 16.40
N ALA A 93 -4.30 -6.10 17.39
CA ALA A 93 -5.33 -5.06 17.36
C ALA A 93 -4.92 -3.68 17.90
N ALA A 94 -3.67 -3.47 18.33
CA ALA A 94 -3.07 -2.14 18.17
C ALA A 94 -2.45 -2.13 16.76
N SER A 95 -3.29 -2.01 15.72
CA SER A 95 -2.79 -2.10 14.34
C SER A 95 -1.72 -1.04 14.15
N SER A 96 -0.44 -1.42 14.04
CA SER A 96 0.65 -0.46 13.80
C SER A 96 0.22 0.42 12.62
N PRO A 97 0.38 1.74 12.66
CA PRO A 97 0.00 2.59 11.54
C PRO A 97 0.73 2.17 10.25
N TYR A 98 0.17 2.56 9.11
CA TYR A 98 0.85 2.37 7.83
C TYR A 98 2.15 3.18 7.82
N PRO A 99 3.24 2.68 7.18
CA PRO A 99 4.52 3.38 7.15
C PRO A 99 4.42 4.84 6.73
N THR A 100 3.57 5.16 5.74
CA THR A 100 3.41 6.53 5.24
C THR A 100 2.73 7.47 6.22
N GLN A 101 2.01 6.96 7.21
CA GLN A 101 1.31 7.76 8.22
C GLN A 101 2.24 8.23 9.34
N THR A 102 3.40 7.60 9.51
CA THR A 102 4.34 7.91 10.60
C THR A 102 5.73 8.30 10.12
N THR A 103 5.98 8.28 8.81
CA THR A 103 7.29 8.60 8.24
C THR A 103 7.29 9.99 7.64
N TYR A 104 8.23 10.82 8.05
CA TYR A 104 8.44 12.17 7.54
C TYR A 104 9.84 12.31 6.96
N LEU A 105 9.97 13.06 5.87
CA LEU A 105 11.25 13.33 5.22
C LEU A 105 11.44 14.83 5.09
N HIS A 106 12.43 15.37 5.78
CA HIS A 106 12.72 16.81 5.81
C HIS A 106 14.01 17.13 5.05
N TYR A 107 13.96 18.09 4.15
CA TYR A 107 15.17 18.61 3.49
C TYR A 107 15.99 19.49 4.45
N GLN A 108 17.30 19.25 4.51
CA GLN A 108 18.24 19.94 5.40
C GLN A 108 19.24 20.82 4.65
N GLY A 109 19.14 20.92 3.32
CA GLY A 109 20.06 21.70 2.49
C GLY A 109 21.00 20.83 1.64
N ARG A 110 21.95 21.49 0.96
CA ARG A 110 22.97 20.80 0.18
C ARG A 110 23.95 20.07 1.11
N GLY A 111 24.44 18.93 0.65
CA GLY A 111 25.51 18.21 1.31
C GLY A 111 26.88 18.81 1.00
N PRO A 112 27.93 18.32 1.69
CA PRO A 112 29.29 18.85 1.55
C PRO A 112 29.93 18.48 0.20
N ALA A 113 29.46 17.42 -0.45
CA ALA A 113 29.95 17.00 -1.76
C ALA A 113 29.07 17.53 -2.89
N LYS A 114 29.64 17.67 -4.10
CA LYS A 114 28.88 18.03 -5.30
C LYS A 114 27.71 17.07 -5.50
N HIS A 115 26.59 17.59 -6.01
CA HIS A 115 25.39 16.81 -6.30
C HIS A 115 24.74 16.12 -5.08
N THR A 116 25.14 16.44 -3.85
CA THR A 116 24.56 15.84 -2.65
C THR A 116 23.57 16.74 -1.95
N TYR A 117 22.54 16.13 -1.39
CA TYR A 117 21.40 16.77 -0.72
C TYR A 117 21.15 16.04 0.59
N ARG A 118 21.01 16.78 1.68
CA ARG A 118 20.81 16.22 3.02
C ARG A 118 19.33 16.20 3.36
N PHE A 119 18.90 15.08 3.93
CA PHE A 119 17.57 14.88 4.46
C PHE A 119 17.63 14.30 5.86
N LEU A 120 16.58 14.55 6.64
CA LEU A 120 16.30 13.85 7.90
C LEU A 120 15.04 13.03 7.71
N LEU A 121 15.18 11.71 7.85
CA LEU A 121 14.08 10.77 7.88
C LEU A 121 13.67 10.58 9.34
N ARG A 122 12.40 10.82 9.66
CA ARG A 122 11.85 10.63 11.00
C ARG A 122 10.74 9.61 10.97
N VAL A 123 10.72 8.70 11.95
CA VAL A 123 9.59 7.80 12.19
C VAL A 123 8.99 8.22 13.53
N GLU A 124 7.78 8.78 13.51
CA GLU A 124 7.19 9.37 14.70
C GLU A 124 6.70 8.31 15.70
N SER A 125 6.03 7.26 15.23
CA SER A 125 5.43 6.22 16.08
C SER A 125 5.22 4.90 15.32
N GLY A 126 4.81 3.85 16.06
CA GLY A 126 4.45 2.54 15.50
C GLY A 126 5.61 1.55 15.45
N SER A 127 5.56 0.60 14.50
CA SER A 127 6.67 -0.31 14.23
C SER A 127 7.83 0.39 13.49
N PRO A 128 9.08 -0.09 13.65
CA PRO A 128 10.21 0.38 12.84
C PRO A 128 9.90 0.37 11.34
N VAL A 129 10.35 1.40 10.63
CA VAL A 129 10.15 1.56 9.19
C VAL A 129 11.48 1.36 8.47
N THR A 130 11.47 0.51 7.45
CA THR A 130 12.60 0.27 6.58
C THR A 130 12.38 0.97 5.24
N VAL A 131 13.30 1.85 4.86
CA VAL A 131 13.38 2.41 3.51
C VAL A 131 14.20 1.46 2.65
N SER A 132 13.56 0.82 1.67
CA SER A 132 14.23 -0.15 0.80
C SER A 132 14.67 0.46 -0.53
N ARG A 133 14.03 1.55 -0.95
CA ARG A 133 14.35 2.27 -2.18
C ARG A 133 14.09 3.76 -2.01
N LEU A 134 14.94 4.57 -2.63
CA LEU A 134 14.75 6.01 -2.79
C LEU A 134 15.16 6.38 -4.20
N ARG A 135 14.33 7.15 -4.90
CA ARG A 135 14.68 7.69 -6.23
C ARG A 135 14.03 9.04 -6.48
N LEU A 136 14.62 9.79 -7.40
CA LEU A 136 13.94 10.89 -8.08
C LEU A 136 13.22 10.29 -9.31
N PRO A 137 11.93 10.56 -9.55
CA PRO A 137 11.14 9.86 -10.55
C PRO A 137 11.27 10.45 -11.96
N PHE A 138 12.44 11.00 -12.29
CA PHE A 138 12.73 11.47 -13.64
C PHE A 138 13.95 10.73 -14.20
N ALA A 139 13.85 10.32 -15.47
CA ALA A 139 14.87 9.49 -16.13
C ALA A 139 16.22 10.20 -16.24
N GLU A 140 16.19 11.53 -16.34
CA GLU A 140 17.35 12.41 -16.42
C GLU A 140 18.21 12.39 -15.15
N PHE A 141 17.75 11.82 -14.04
CA PHE A 141 18.51 11.79 -12.79
C PHE A 141 18.88 10.37 -12.34
N GLY A 142 20.11 10.24 -11.86
CA GLY A 142 20.58 9.11 -11.07
C GLY A 142 20.58 9.47 -9.60
N THR A 143 20.15 8.53 -8.75
CA THR A 143 20.15 8.71 -7.29
C THR A 143 21.00 7.65 -6.61
N ARG A 144 21.74 8.05 -5.57
CA ARG A 144 22.44 7.17 -4.64
C ARG A 144 22.25 7.70 -3.23
N THR A 145 22.25 6.81 -2.24
CA THR A 145 22.03 7.19 -0.84
C THR A 145 23.21 6.83 0.04
N THR A 146 23.44 7.66 1.06
CA THR A 146 24.33 7.38 2.18
C THR A 146 23.56 7.66 3.48
N PRO A 147 23.38 6.67 4.38
CA PRO A 147 23.81 5.27 4.23
C PRO A 147 23.14 4.57 3.04
N ARG A 148 23.75 3.48 2.57
CA ARG A 148 23.16 2.65 1.52
C ARG A 148 21.87 2.01 2.03
N LEU A 149 20.87 1.91 1.15
CA LEU A 149 19.62 1.21 1.47
C LEU A 149 19.79 -0.31 1.32
N PRO A 150 19.04 -1.13 2.09
CA PRO A 150 17.94 -0.73 2.99
C PRO A 150 18.42 -0.06 4.28
N LEU A 151 17.65 0.93 4.76
CA LEU A 151 17.87 1.64 6.03
C LEU A 151 16.63 1.49 6.91
N THR A 152 16.81 0.97 8.13
CA THR A 152 15.73 0.85 9.12
C THR A 152 15.85 1.94 10.18
N VAL A 153 14.72 2.56 10.52
CA VAL A 153 14.60 3.61 11.54
C VAL A 153 13.54 3.19 12.54
N ASN A 154 13.83 3.23 13.84
CA ASN A 154 12.86 2.88 14.87
C ASN A 154 11.86 4.02 15.08
N ALA A 155 10.71 3.68 15.66
CA ALA A 155 9.77 4.69 16.10
C ALA A 155 10.40 5.61 17.17
N GLY A 156 10.13 6.91 17.05
CA GLY A 156 10.75 7.96 17.88
C GLY A 156 12.09 8.47 17.35
N ASP A 157 12.76 7.71 16.46
CA ASP A 157 14.10 8.05 15.99
C ASP A 157 14.10 8.92 14.73
N THR A 158 15.27 9.52 14.50
CA THR A 158 15.60 10.21 13.25
C THR A 158 16.89 9.66 12.67
N ALA A 159 16.94 9.55 11.34
CA ALA A 159 18.12 9.09 10.61
C ALA A 159 18.53 10.13 9.56
N PRO A 160 19.81 10.56 9.54
CA PRO A 160 20.32 11.37 8.45
C PRO A 160 20.43 10.55 7.17
N LEU A 161 20.01 11.15 6.07
CA LEU A 161 20.08 10.56 4.74
C LEU A 161 20.66 11.57 3.76
N THR A 162 21.82 11.24 3.19
CA THR A 162 22.41 12.03 2.11
C THR A 162 22.06 11.37 0.79
N VAL A 163 21.40 12.11 -0.10
CA VAL A 163 21.04 11.68 -1.44
C VAL A 163 21.96 12.38 -2.43
N GLU A 164 22.73 11.61 -3.17
CA GLU A 164 23.46 12.09 -4.34
C GLU A 164 22.52 12.02 -5.56
N ILE A 165 22.31 13.15 -6.23
CA ILE A 165 21.45 13.28 -7.41
C ILE A 165 22.28 13.81 -8.58
N ARG A 166 22.62 12.94 -9.54
CA ARG A 166 23.41 13.29 -10.73
C ARG A 166 22.52 13.40 -11.96
N VAL A 167 22.80 14.38 -12.82
CA VAL A 167 22.21 14.43 -14.16
C VAL A 167 22.84 13.32 -15.02
N ARG A 168 22.00 12.49 -15.63
CA ARG A 168 22.39 11.44 -16.58
C ARG A 168 22.29 11.91 -18.02
N HIS A 169 21.24 12.66 -18.35
CA HIS A 169 21.02 13.20 -19.69
C HIS A 169 20.31 14.55 -19.61
N CYS A 170 20.66 15.47 -20.49
CA CYS A 170 20.02 16.77 -20.58
C CYS A 170 18.79 16.69 -21.50
N PRO A 171 17.57 16.92 -20.98
CA PRO A 171 16.41 16.99 -21.86
C PRO A 171 16.49 18.23 -22.76
N SER A 172 16.18 18.05 -24.04
CA SER A 172 15.91 19.16 -24.97
C SER A 172 14.41 19.11 -25.34
N PRO A 173 13.64 20.19 -25.11
CA PRO A 173 14.03 21.45 -24.48
C PRO A 173 14.24 21.34 -22.95
N PRO A 174 14.95 22.30 -22.32
CA PRO A 174 15.17 22.32 -20.87
C PRO A 174 13.84 22.35 -20.11
N ARG A 175 13.65 21.42 -19.17
CA ARG A 175 12.45 21.37 -18.34
C ARG A 175 12.63 22.18 -17.06
N THR A 176 11.65 23.03 -16.76
CA THR A 176 11.51 23.61 -15.43
C THR A 176 10.97 22.54 -14.48
N ILE A 177 11.60 22.35 -13.32
CA ILE A 177 11.17 21.39 -12.31
C ILE A 177 10.60 22.17 -11.13
N ASP A 178 9.30 22.48 -11.19
CA ASP A 178 8.68 23.37 -10.22
C ASP A 178 8.40 22.69 -8.86
N LEU A 179 8.22 21.37 -8.83
CA LEU A 179 7.94 20.57 -7.61
C LEU A 179 8.58 19.16 -7.69
N PRO A 180 9.92 19.05 -7.62
CA PRO A 180 10.56 17.76 -7.51
C PRO A 180 10.13 17.03 -6.23
N HIS A 181 9.95 15.73 -6.37
CA HIS A 181 9.59 14.83 -5.28
C HIS A 181 10.50 13.62 -5.24
N LEU A 182 10.64 13.03 -4.05
CA LEU A 182 11.37 11.78 -3.89
C LEU A 182 10.38 10.63 -3.67
N ASP A 183 10.51 9.60 -4.49
CA ASP A 183 9.80 8.34 -4.31
C ASP A 183 10.57 7.45 -3.35
N LEU A 184 9.96 7.12 -2.22
CA LEU A 184 10.48 6.16 -1.25
C LEU A 184 9.63 4.90 -1.25
N THR A 185 10.27 3.74 -1.14
CA THR A 185 9.60 2.49 -0.79
C THR A 185 9.83 2.22 0.69
N LEU A 186 8.75 2.26 1.46
CA LEU A 186 8.72 2.11 2.91
C LEU A 186 8.12 0.75 3.26
N ARG A 187 8.68 0.06 4.26
CA ARG A 187 8.17 -1.21 4.77
C ARG A 187 8.15 -1.21 6.29
N ASN A 188 7.06 -1.67 6.88
CA ASN A 188 7.01 -2.07 8.29
C ASN A 188 6.30 -3.44 8.41
N GLN A 189 5.89 -3.83 9.61
CA GLN A 189 5.17 -5.09 9.84
C GLN A 189 3.77 -5.12 9.20
N ARG A 190 3.14 -3.95 8.97
CA ARG A 190 1.81 -3.83 8.39
C ARG A 190 1.80 -3.83 6.87
N ALA A 191 2.74 -3.14 6.23
CA ALA A 191 2.70 -2.95 4.78
C ALA A 191 4.06 -2.63 4.16
N LEU A 192 4.12 -2.81 2.84
CA LEU A 192 5.11 -2.22 1.94
C LEU A 192 4.40 -1.19 1.06
N GLN A 193 4.86 0.06 1.08
CA GLN A 193 4.22 1.17 0.37
C GLN A 193 5.26 1.99 -0.40
N GLN A 194 4.87 2.46 -1.58
CA GLN A 194 5.60 3.52 -2.27
C GLN A 194 4.92 4.86 -1.97
N HIS A 195 5.71 5.87 -1.64
CA HIS A 195 5.22 7.21 -1.33
C HIS A 195 6.11 8.29 -1.92
N SER A 196 5.48 9.32 -2.45
CA SER A 196 6.14 10.46 -3.09
C SER A 196 6.14 11.63 -2.13
N PHE A 197 7.30 11.97 -1.59
CA PHE A 197 7.49 13.15 -0.74
C PHE A 197 7.70 14.37 -1.63
N LEU A 198 6.69 15.24 -1.69
CA LEU A 198 6.75 16.51 -2.42
C LEU A 198 7.54 17.54 -1.61
N PHE A 199 8.43 18.26 -2.28
CA PHE A 199 9.23 19.31 -1.64
C PHE A 199 8.96 20.66 -2.30
N GLY A 200 8.76 21.68 -1.46
CA GLY A 200 8.76 23.08 -1.87
C GLY A 200 10.05 23.80 -1.50
N GLY A 201 10.14 25.08 -1.90
CA GLY A 201 11.15 26.01 -1.41
C GLY A 201 12.59 25.66 -1.83
N ALA A 202 13.47 25.44 -0.86
CA ALA A 202 14.92 25.42 -1.09
C ALA A 202 15.42 24.21 -1.90
N PHE A 203 14.76 23.04 -1.80
CA PHE A 203 15.18 21.85 -2.55
C PHE A 203 14.93 21.99 -4.05
N PRO A 204 13.72 22.33 -4.52
CA PRO A 204 13.46 22.60 -5.94
C PRO A 204 14.46 23.59 -6.55
N HIS A 205 14.71 24.72 -5.88
CA HIS A 205 15.66 25.72 -6.35
C HIS A 205 17.10 25.20 -6.42
N ALA A 206 17.53 24.39 -5.45
CA ALA A 206 18.86 23.80 -5.47
C ALA A 206 19.02 22.82 -6.64
N LEU A 207 18.00 21.98 -6.90
CA LEU A 207 18.01 21.03 -7.99
C LEU A 207 17.94 21.72 -9.36
N ALA A 208 17.10 22.75 -9.51
CA ALA A 208 16.99 23.52 -10.75
C ALA A 208 18.33 24.17 -11.13
N ARG A 209 19.03 24.79 -10.15
CA ARG A 209 20.37 25.36 -10.39
C ARG A 209 21.39 24.31 -10.83
N GLU A 210 21.34 23.13 -10.22
CA GLU A 210 22.20 22.00 -10.59
C GLU A 210 21.94 21.60 -12.05
N LEU A 211 20.67 21.47 -12.44
CA LEU A 211 20.29 21.14 -13.80
C LEU A 211 20.71 22.22 -14.80
N SER A 212 20.47 23.51 -14.52
CA SER A 212 20.88 24.60 -15.41
C SER A 212 22.39 24.68 -15.58
N THR A 213 23.16 24.29 -14.56
CA THR A 213 24.63 24.27 -14.64
C THR A 213 25.13 23.06 -15.45
N ALA A 214 24.48 21.91 -15.29
CA ALA A 214 24.83 20.68 -16.02
C ALA A 214 24.32 20.68 -17.48
N CYS A 215 23.21 21.36 -17.74
CA CYS A 215 22.50 21.39 -19.00
C CYS A 215 22.29 22.85 -19.44
N PRO A 216 23.32 23.48 -20.04
CA PRO A 216 23.17 24.83 -20.56
C PRO A 216 22.14 24.84 -21.70
N ALA A 217 21.32 25.89 -21.75
CA ALA A 217 20.46 26.11 -22.91
C ALA A 217 21.33 26.23 -24.16
N GLU A 218 21.03 25.44 -25.18
CA GLU A 218 21.62 25.59 -26.51
C GLU A 218 21.31 27.01 -26.97
N HIS A 219 22.34 27.81 -27.22
CA HIS A 219 22.15 29.19 -27.67
C HIS A 219 21.60 29.15 -29.11
N PRO A 220 20.42 29.73 -29.40
CA PRO A 220 19.98 29.91 -30.77
C PRO A 220 20.87 30.99 -31.41
N GLY A 221 22.01 30.60 -31.94
CA GLY A 221 23.02 31.59 -32.34
C GLY A 221 24.31 31.03 -32.92
N THR A 222 24.25 30.03 -33.79
CA THR A 222 25.29 29.89 -34.84
C THR A 222 24.62 29.44 -36.12
N ASN A 223 24.13 30.40 -36.89
CA ASN A 223 23.77 30.15 -38.28
C ASN A 223 25.10 29.92 -39.03
N PRO A 224 25.36 28.75 -39.64
CA PRO A 224 26.56 28.58 -40.44
C PRO A 224 26.46 29.53 -41.64
N SER A 225 27.39 30.49 -41.72
CA SER A 225 27.48 31.38 -42.87
C SER A 225 27.72 30.53 -44.12
N PRO A 226 26.88 30.62 -45.17
CA PRO A 226 27.16 29.94 -46.43
C PRO A 226 28.42 30.57 -47.05
N ARG A 227 29.36 29.71 -47.45
CA ARG A 227 30.47 30.05 -48.35
C ARG A 227 30.05 29.80 -49.79
#